data_AF-A0A7K3YCS7-F1
#
_entry.id   AF-A0A7K3YCS7-F1
#
_cell.length_a   1.000
_cell.length_b   1.000
_cell.length_c   1.000
_cell.angle_alpha   90.00
_cell.angle_beta   90.00
_cell.angle_gamma   90.00
#
_symmetry.space_group_name_H-M   'P 1'
#
loop_
_entity.id
_entity.type
_entity.pdbx_description
1 polymer ?
#
loop_
_entity_poly.entity_id
_entity_poly.type
_entity_poly.pdbx_seq_one_letter_code
_entity_poly.pdbx_strand_id
1 'polypeptide(L)'
;MRRPASRERLTAFIRFLEAWHGRPAVTRKEPLQESLAMYIAGKRDDPPPAGAVLDLALEELLAGNRANGLSLIAEAYAHADHLELATAGFLKRIIDGGEISLVRDAVRAIVAARGPGYEGFLKPVMDAVTIIEAQDTRLYYTRLQPEERAVVAGIVRAITGSEELVVWSQSGHPESR
;
A
#
# COMPACT_ATOMS: atom_id res chain seq x y z
N MET A 1 18.94 -20.49 -20.99
CA MET A 1 17.67 -20.64 -20.26
C MET A 1 17.36 -19.30 -19.56
N ARG A 2 16.31 -18.55 -19.98
CA ARG A 2 15.90 -17.27 -19.35
C ARG A 2 14.39 -17.26 -19.11
N ARG A 3 13.92 -17.75 -17.95
CA ARG A 3 12.60 -17.42 -17.36
C ARG A 3 12.58 -17.68 -15.82
N PRO A 4 13.00 -16.71 -14.99
CA PRO A 4 12.62 -16.68 -13.56
C PRO A 4 11.72 -15.49 -13.18
N ALA A 5 12.01 -14.28 -13.67
CA ALA A 5 11.40 -13.03 -13.19
C ALA A 5 9.87 -12.91 -13.39
N SER A 6 9.32 -13.51 -14.45
CA SER A 6 7.88 -13.43 -14.73
C SER A 6 7.03 -14.23 -13.75
N ARG A 7 7.54 -15.36 -13.23
CA ARG A 7 6.78 -16.21 -12.31
C ARG A 7 6.76 -15.61 -10.91
N GLU A 8 7.88 -15.07 -10.44
CA GLU A 8 7.97 -14.38 -9.15
C GLU A 8 7.08 -13.15 -9.10
N ARG A 9 7.07 -12.33 -10.18
CA ARG A 9 6.15 -11.20 -10.33
C ARG A 9 4.69 -11.63 -10.21
N LEU A 10 4.30 -12.68 -10.92
CA LEU A 10 2.92 -13.17 -10.89
C LEU A 10 2.54 -13.70 -9.50
N THR A 11 3.43 -14.45 -8.84
CA THR A 11 3.20 -14.94 -7.48
C THR A 11 3.02 -13.79 -6.49
N ALA A 12 3.86 -12.76 -6.56
CA ALA A 12 3.75 -11.59 -5.70
C ALA A 12 2.46 -10.81 -5.96
N PHE A 13 2.07 -10.66 -7.23
CA PHE A 13 0.82 -10.02 -7.63
C PHE A 13 -0.41 -10.78 -7.13
N ILE A 14 -0.42 -12.11 -7.21
CA ILE A 14 -1.51 -12.94 -6.66
C ILE A 14 -1.62 -12.74 -5.14
N ARG A 15 -0.49 -12.80 -4.41
CA ARG A 15 -0.48 -12.54 -2.96
C ARG A 15 -1.01 -11.15 -2.61
N PHE A 16 -0.66 -10.15 -3.43
CA PHE A 16 -1.24 -8.81 -3.29
C PHE A 16 -2.75 -8.84 -3.47
N LEU A 17 -3.28 -9.48 -4.52
CA LEU A 17 -4.72 -9.54 -4.75
C LEU A 17 -5.46 -10.28 -3.63
N GLU A 18 -4.91 -11.37 -3.13
CA GLU A 18 -5.49 -12.13 -2.01
C GLU A 18 -5.60 -11.26 -0.75
N ALA A 19 -4.56 -10.51 -0.41
CA ALA A 19 -4.58 -9.58 0.71
C ALA A 19 -5.48 -8.35 0.43
N TRP A 20 -5.44 -7.84 -0.79
CA TRP A 20 -6.17 -6.65 -1.22
C TRP A 20 -7.68 -6.91 -1.37
N HIS A 21 -8.12 -8.13 -1.65
CA HIS A 21 -9.55 -8.45 -1.76
C HIS A 21 -10.07 -9.32 -0.60
N GLY A 22 -9.19 -9.82 0.27
CA GLY A 22 -9.55 -10.58 1.46
C GLY A 22 -10.62 -9.87 2.31
N ARG A 23 -11.58 -10.65 2.84
CA ARG A 23 -12.62 -10.13 3.74
C ARG A 23 -11.95 -9.50 4.97
N PRO A 24 -12.42 -8.34 5.44
CA PRO A 24 -11.89 -7.76 6.67
C PRO A 24 -12.07 -8.75 7.80
N ALA A 25 -10.98 -9.11 8.48
CA ALA A 25 -11.08 -9.71 9.80
C ALA A 25 -11.92 -8.75 10.65
N VAL A 26 -13.05 -9.25 11.15
CA VAL A 26 -13.92 -8.54 12.08
C VAL A 26 -13.04 -7.94 13.16
N THR A 27 -12.92 -6.61 13.16
CA THR A 27 -12.19 -5.88 14.19
C THR A 27 -12.97 -6.08 15.48
N ARG A 28 -12.50 -7.01 16.32
CA ARG A 28 -12.91 -7.03 17.73
C ARG A 28 -12.39 -5.72 18.31
N LYS A 29 -13.26 -4.72 18.41
CA LYS A 29 -13.00 -3.46 19.10
C LYS A 29 -12.85 -3.74 20.60
N GLU A 30 -11.74 -4.33 21.00
CA GLU A 30 -11.14 -3.90 22.26
C GLU A 30 -10.54 -2.51 21.99
N PRO A 31 -10.70 -1.53 22.90
CA PRO A 31 -10.08 -0.22 22.69
C PRO A 31 -8.57 -0.45 22.55
N LEU A 32 -8.02 -0.19 21.37
CA LEU A 32 -6.59 -0.35 21.06
C LEU A 32 -5.72 0.38 22.09
N GLN A 33 -6.20 1.52 22.58
CA GLN A 33 -5.62 2.28 23.69
C GLN A 33 -5.47 1.49 24.99
N GLU A 34 -6.42 0.61 25.32
CA GLU A 34 -6.40 -0.18 26.55
C GLU A 34 -5.45 -1.37 26.43
N SER A 35 -5.41 -2.02 25.26
CA SER A 35 -4.44 -3.08 24.94
C SER A 35 -3.00 -2.56 24.90
N LEU A 36 -2.80 -1.37 24.33
CA LEU A 36 -1.50 -0.69 24.26
C LEU A 36 -1.07 -0.13 25.61
N ALA A 37 -2.00 0.42 26.41
CA ALA A 37 -1.71 0.86 27.77
C ALA A 37 -1.22 -0.30 28.65
N MET A 38 -1.74 -1.52 28.45
CA MET A 38 -1.23 -2.71 29.14
C MET A 38 0.18 -3.10 28.68
N TYR A 39 0.52 -2.93 27.40
CA TYR A 39 1.88 -3.15 26.89
C TYR A 39 2.88 -2.09 27.39
N ILE A 40 2.55 -0.80 27.27
CA ILE A 40 3.37 0.32 27.77
C ILE A 40 3.55 0.23 29.29
N ALA A 41 2.54 -0.25 30.02
CA ALA A 41 2.62 -0.50 31.46
C ALA A 41 3.40 -1.78 31.83
N GLY A 42 4.00 -2.49 30.87
CA GLY A 42 4.77 -3.72 31.09
C GLY A 42 3.93 -4.89 31.61
N LYS A 43 2.62 -4.89 31.37
CA LYS A 43 1.67 -5.92 31.85
C LYS A 43 1.37 -7.02 30.83
N ARG A 44 1.98 -6.95 29.64
CA ARG A 44 2.05 -8.02 28.64
C ARG A 44 3.50 -8.11 28.15
N ASP A 45 4.08 -9.31 28.21
CA ASP A 45 5.43 -9.57 27.71
C ASP A 45 5.47 -9.77 26.18
N ASP A 46 4.31 -10.00 25.56
CA ASP A 46 4.20 -10.15 24.11
C ASP A 46 4.08 -8.79 23.42
N PRO A 47 4.84 -8.54 22.33
CA PRO A 47 4.68 -7.33 21.53
C PRO A 47 3.24 -7.21 21.00
N PRO A 48 2.70 -5.99 20.85
CA PRO A 48 1.39 -5.80 20.25
C PRO A 48 1.34 -6.45 18.86
N PRO A 49 0.20 -7.04 18.45
CA PRO A 49 0.08 -7.61 17.11
C PRO A 49 0.44 -6.53 16.09
N ALA A 50 1.33 -6.83 15.13
CA ALA A 50 1.83 -5.81 14.21
C ALA A 50 0.73 -5.11 13.38
N GLY A 51 -0.43 -5.75 13.20
CA GLY A 51 -1.61 -5.08 12.64
C GLY A 51 -2.16 -3.93 13.51
N ALA A 52 -2.15 -4.09 14.84
CA ALA A 52 -2.51 -3.02 15.78
C ALA A 52 -1.50 -1.86 15.75
N VAL A 53 -0.21 -2.17 15.58
CA VAL A 53 0.83 -1.15 15.40
C VAL A 53 0.63 -0.38 14.09
N LEU A 54 0.21 -1.05 13.00
CA LEU A 54 -0.16 -0.39 11.75
C LEU A 54 -1.41 0.48 11.89
N ASP A 55 -2.40 0.08 12.69
CA ASP A 55 -3.56 0.93 12.99
C ASP A 55 -3.14 2.21 13.71
N LEU A 56 -2.21 2.14 14.68
CA LEU A 56 -1.64 3.32 15.33
C LEU A 56 -0.82 4.18 14.38
N ALA A 57 0.01 3.55 13.54
CA ALA A 57 0.76 4.25 12.52
C ALA A 57 -0.19 5.07 11.63
N LEU A 58 -1.33 4.48 11.23
CA LEU A 58 -2.34 5.16 10.45
C LEU A 58 -2.93 6.37 11.20
N GLU A 59 -3.29 6.22 12.48
CA GLU A 59 -3.82 7.32 13.29
C GLU A 59 -2.85 8.50 13.35
N GLU A 60 -1.56 8.23 13.58
CA GLU A 60 -0.50 9.24 13.62
C GLU A 60 -0.30 9.92 12.27
N LEU A 61 -0.27 9.15 11.18
CA LEU A 61 -0.14 9.68 9.82
C LEU A 61 -1.32 10.60 9.47
N LEU A 62 -2.55 10.20 9.80
CA LEU A 62 -3.76 11.01 9.56
C LEU A 62 -3.85 12.24 10.47
N ALA A 63 -3.28 12.18 11.67
CA ALA A 63 -3.14 13.32 12.57
C ALA A 63 -2.03 14.30 12.13
N GLY A 64 -1.26 13.98 11.08
CA GLY A 64 -0.15 14.80 10.60
C GLY A 64 1.18 14.55 11.32
N ASN A 65 1.22 13.61 12.27
CA ASN A 65 2.42 13.22 13.02
C ASN A 65 3.29 12.26 12.20
N ARG A 66 3.76 12.71 11.04
CA ARG A 66 4.43 11.86 10.04
C ARG A 66 5.61 11.07 10.58
N ALA A 67 6.49 11.72 11.33
CA ALA A 67 7.67 11.05 11.89
C ALA A 67 7.29 9.86 12.79
N ASN A 68 6.29 10.05 13.66
CA ASN A 68 5.82 9.01 14.57
C ASN A 68 5.15 7.86 13.80
N GLY A 69 4.27 8.19 12.86
CA GLY A 69 3.61 7.19 12.02
C GLY A 69 4.61 6.33 11.22
N LEU A 70 5.63 6.94 10.63
CA LEU A 70 6.68 6.20 9.89
C LEU A 70 7.55 5.33 10.82
N SER A 71 7.84 5.78 12.04
CA SER A 71 8.53 4.97 13.05
C SER A 71 7.72 3.74 13.46
N LEU A 72 6.40 3.90 13.66
CA LEU A 72 5.49 2.80 13.99
C LEU A 72 5.36 1.78 12.85
N ILE A 73 5.41 2.21 11.58
CA ILE A 73 5.53 1.28 10.45
C ILE A 73 6.78 0.42 10.62
N ALA A 74 7.95 1.03 10.84
CA ALA A 74 9.19 0.27 10.98
C ALA A 74 9.13 -0.74 12.13
N GLU A 75 8.54 -0.35 13.26
CA GLU A 75 8.32 -1.21 14.42
C GLU A 75 7.40 -2.41 14.09
N ALA A 76 6.28 -2.17 13.40
CA ALA A 76 5.34 -3.23 13.02
C ALA A 76 6.03 -4.36 12.22
N TYR A 77 6.94 -4.02 11.31
CA TYR A 77 7.63 -5.01 10.47
C TYR A 77 8.87 -5.63 11.11
N ALA A 78 9.36 -5.11 12.24
CA ALA A 78 10.57 -5.62 12.90
C ALA A 78 10.39 -7.04 13.47
N HIS A 79 9.16 -7.42 13.86
CA HIS A 79 8.93 -8.61 14.68
C HIS A 79 7.83 -9.55 14.17
N ALA A 80 7.20 -9.25 13.03
CA ALA A 80 6.07 -10.04 12.55
C ALA A 80 6.36 -10.74 11.22
N ASP A 81 6.02 -12.03 11.17
CA ASP A 81 5.89 -12.76 9.92
C ASP A 81 4.44 -12.70 9.41
N HIS A 82 4.28 -12.63 8.08
CA HIS A 82 2.99 -12.64 7.38
C HIS A 82 2.05 -11.48 7.70
N LEU A 83 2.43 -10.26 7.29
CA LEU A 83 1.69 -9.02 7.50
C LEU A 83 0.83 -8.57 6.30
N GLU A 84 0.75 -9.36 5.23
CA GLU A 84 0.17 -8.94 3.94
C GLU A 84 -1.28 -8.42 4.08
N LEU A 85 -2.13 -9.11 4.85
CA LEU A 85 -3.52 -8.69 5.05
C LEU A 85 -3.63 -7.36 5.80
N ALA A 86 -2.89 -7.21 6.90
CA ALA A 86 -2.86 -5.97 7.68
C ALA A 86 -2.28 -4.82 6.85
N THR A 87 -1.23 -5.09 6.08
CA THR A 87 -0.60 -4.14 5.15
C THR A 87 -1.59 -3.66 4.10
N ALA A 88 -2.34 -4.57 3.47
CA ALA A 88 -3.34 -4.21 2.49
C ALA A 88 -4.48 -3.37 3.10
N GLY A 89 -4.95 -3.72 4.31
CA GLY A 89 -5.94 -2.93 5.04
C GLY A 89 -5.44 -1.53 5.39
N PHE A 90 -4.21 -1.42 5.88
CA PHE A 90 -3.53 -0.15 6.16
C PHE A 90 -3.41 0.72 4.91
N LEU A 91 -2.89 0.16 3.81
CA LEU A 91 -2.68 0.89 2.56
C LEU A 91 -3.99 1.40 1.96
N LYS A 92 -5.06 0.59 1.97
CA LYS A 92 -6.39 1.05 1.53
C LYS A 92 -6.83 2.31 2.27
N ARG A 93 -6.71 2.32 3.60
CA ARG A 93 -7.14 3.46 4.43
C ARG A 93 -6.32 4.72 4.17
N ILE A 94 -5.02 4.60 3.89
CA ILE A 94 -4.19 5.76 3.48
C ILE A 94 -4.57 6.22 2.07
N ILE A 95 -4.75 5.28 1.14
CA ILE A 95 -5.13 5.56 -0.25
C ILE A 95 -6.48 6.26 -0.32
N ASP A 96 -7.46 5.84 0.48
CA ASP A 96 -8.77 6.49 0.60
C ASP A 96 -8.66 7.93 1.16
N GLY A 97 -7.58 8.26 1.85
CA GLY A 97 -7.25 9.63 2.27
C GLY A 97 -6.75 10.54 1.14
N GLY A 98 -6.38 9.98 -0.02
CA GLY A 98 -6.02 10.72 -1.24
C GLY A 98 -4.69 11.46 -1.22
N GLU A 99 -3.94 11.44 -0.12
CA GLU A 99 -2.67 12.17 -0.03
C GLU A 99 -1.51 11.37 -0.63
N ILE A 100 -1.18 11.63 -1.89
CA ILE A 100 -0.13 10.91 -2.63
C ILE A 100 1.23 10.87 -1.91
N SER A 101 1.63 11.97 -1.28
CA SER A 101 2.90 12.04 -0.54
C SER A 101 2.90 11.07 0.64
N LEU A 102 1.78 10.95 1.34
CA LEU A 102 1.61 10.03 2.47
C LEU A 102 1.66 8.57 2.02
N VAL A 103 0.98 8.23 0.92
CA VAL A 103 1.01 6.88 0.33
C VAL A 103 2.44 6.50 -0.05
N ARG A 104 3.16 7.40 -0.73
CA ARG A 104 4.56 7.18 -1.13
C ARG A 104 5.47 6.95 0.07
N ASP A 105 5.38 7.80 1.08
CA ASP A 105 6.26 7.75 2.24
C ASP A 105 6.00 6.48 3.05
N ALA A 106 4.73 6.09 3.21
CA ALA A 106 4.35 4.83 3.85
C ALA A 106 4.89 3.61 3.09
N VAL A 107 4.71 3.54 1.76
CA VAL A 107 5.24 2.43 0.95
C VAL A 107 6.76 2.34 1.05
N ARG A 108 7.48 3.47 1.02
CA ARG A 108 8.94 3.49 1.20
C ARG A 108 9.36 2.97 2.57
N ALA A 109 8.66 3.36 3.63
CA ALA A 109 8.94 2.87 4.98
C ALA A 109 8.72 1.36 5.10
N ILE A 110 7.65 0.82 4.51
CA ILE A 110 7.37 -0.62 4.51
C ILE A 110 8.47 -1.39 3.77
N VAL A 111 8.85 -0.93 2.56
CA VAL A 111 9.94 -1.55 1.78
C VAL A 111 11.25 -1.51 2.55
N ALA A 112 11.58 -0.39 3.19
CA ALA A 112 12.79 -0.25 3.98
C ALA A 112 12.80 -1.19 5.20
N ALA A 113 11.65 -1.39 5.85
CA ALA A 113 11.55 -2.24 7.03
C ALA A 113 11.54 -3.74 6.71
N ARG A 114 10.88 -4.17 5.62
CA ARG A 114 10.73 -5.60 5.28
C ARG A 114 11.76 -6.11 4.27
N GLY A 115 12.41 -5.20 3.53
CA GLY A 115 13.43 -5.51 2.54
C GLY A 115 12.90 -5.78 1.13
N PRO A 116 13.81 -6.01 0.17
CA PRO A 116 13.51 -5.99 -1.27
C PRO A 116 12.55 -7.09 -1.74
N GLY A 117 12.42 -8.19 -1.00
CA GLY A 117 11.44 -9.25 -1.31
C GLY A 117 9.99 -8.80 -1.19
N TYR A 118 9.72 -7.72 -0.45
CA TYR A 118 8.39 -7.15 -0.26
C TYR A 118 7.99 -6.13 -1.33
N GLU A 119 8.95 -5.61 -2.11
CA GLU A 119 8.69 -4.70 -3.22
C GLU A 119 7.76 -5.32 -4.26
N GLY A 120 7.91 -6.62 -4.54
CA GLY A 120 7.04 -7.33 -5.47
C GLY A 120 5.58 -7.35 -5.03
N PHE A 121 5.33 -7.46 -3.73
CA PHE A 121 3.99 -7.42 -3.15
C PHE A 121 3.40 -6.00 -3.25
N LEU A 122 4.19 -4.97 -2.96
CA LEU A 122 3.75 -3.57 -3.00
C LEU A 122 3.75 -2.94 -4.40
N LYS A 123 4.24 -3.67 -5.40
CA LYS A 123 4.42 -3.19 -6.77
C LYS A 123 3.18 -2.49 -7.36
N PRO A 124 1.95 -3.01 -7.21
CA PRO A 124 0.77 -2.33 -7.75
C PRO A 124 0.57 -0.91 -7.18
N VAL A 125 0.84 -0.71 -5.88
CA VAL A 125 0.74 0.61 -5.23
C VAL A 125 1.89 1.51 -5.68
N MET A 126 3.12 0.99 -5.76
CA MET A 126 4.28 1.73 -6.25
C MET A 126 4.11 2.21 -7.69
N ASP A 127 3.57 1.36 -8.56
CA ASP A 127 3.30 1.70 -9.95
C ASP A 127 2.18 2.76 -10.05
N ALA A 128 1.15 2.67 -9.21
CA ALA A 128 0.10 3.71 -9.12
C ALA A 128 0.68 5.07 -8.70
N VAL A 129 1.50 5.09 -7.65
CA VAL A 129 2.19 6.31 -7.19
C VAL A 129 3.04 6.89 -8.32
N THR A 130 3.81 6.06 -9.01
CA THR A 130 4.66 6.48 -10.13
C THR A 130 3.86 7.11 -11.26
N ILE A 131 2.71 6.53 -11.62
CA ILE A 131 1.82 7.07 -12.66
C ILE A 131 1.28 8.43 -12.26
N ILE A 132 0.84 8.59 -11.01
CA ILE A 132 0.30 9.86 -10.50
C ILE A 132 1.38 10.94 -10.48
N GLU A 133 2.55 10.64 -9.92
CA GLU A 133 3.65 11.60 -9.80
C GLU A 133 4.21 12.02 -11.17
N ALA A 134 4.30 11.08 -12.11
CA ALA A 134 4.76 11.38 -13.48
C ALA A 134 3.69 12.04 -14.35
N GLN A 135 2.42 11.97 -13.95
CA GLN A 135 1.25 12.35 -14.76
C GLN A 135 1.27 11.71 -16.17
N ASP A 136 1.85 10.52 -16.30
CA ASP A 136 2.06 9.82 -17.57
C ASP A 136 1.24 8.52 -17.62
N THR A 137 0.09 8.58 -18.28
CA THR A 137 -0.81 7.44 -18.46
C THR A 137 -0.23 6.38 -19.42
N ARG A 138 0.81 6.69 -20.21
CA ARG A 138 1.47 5.70 -21.08
C ARG A 138 2.18 4.63 -20.26
N LEU A 139 2.48 4.90 -18.99
CA LEU A 139 3.06 3.94 -18.06
C LEU A 139 2.16 2.72 -17.80
N TYR A 140 0.82 2.87 -17.90
CA TYR A 140 -0.10 1.71 -17.84
C TYR A 140 0.19 0.68 -18.93
N TYR A 141 0.56 1.14 -20.12
CA TYR A 141 0.75 0.28 -21.29
C TYR A 141 2.18 -0.19 -21.44
N THR A 142 3.14 0.60 -20.97
CA THR A 142 4.59 0.33 -21.14
C THR A 142 5.21 -0.43 -19.97
N ARG A 143 4.67 -0.33 -18.75
CA ARG A 143 5.24 -0.98 -17.55
C ARG A 143 4.40 -2.13 -16.98
N LEU A 144 3.09 -2.09 -17.18
CA LEU A 144 2.17 -3.05 -16.57
C LEU A 144 1.76 -4.15 -17.54
N GLN A 145 1.63 -5.35 -16.99
CA GLN A 145 0.96 -6.45 -17.67
C GLN A 145 -0.55 -6.20 -17.74
N PRO A 146 -1.27 -6.72 -18.75
CA PRO A 146 -2.71 -6.53 -18.88
C PRO A 146 -3.50 -6.83 -17.59
N GLU A 147 -3.09 -7.86 -16.84
CA GLU A 147 -3.70 -8.32 -15.60
C GLU A 147 -3.56 -7.31 -14.44
N GLU A 148 -2.47 -6.54 -14.43
CA GLU A 148 -2.17 -5.56 -13.36
C GLU A 148 -2.89 -4.23 -13.59
N ARG A 149 -3.19 -3.88 -14.85
CA ARG A 149 -3.70 -2.56 -15.24
C ARG A 149 -4.98 -2.18 -14.51
N ALA A 150 -5.94 -3.09 -14.40
CA ALA A 150 -7.22 -2.80 -13.75
C ALA A 150 -7.06 -2.46 -12.27
N VAL A 151 -6.15 -3.18 -11.59
CA VAL A 151 -5.88 -3.00 -10.16
C VAL A 151 -5.16 -1.68 -9.93
N VAL A 152 -4.11 -1.40 -10.70
CA VAL A 152 -3.36 -0.15 -10.61
C VAL A 152 -4.25 1.05 -10.95
N ALA A 153 -5.10 0.94 -11.98
CA ALA A 153 -6.04 1.99 -12.33
C ALA A 153 -7.07 2.25 -11.22
N GLY A 154 -7.53 1.19 -10.54
CA GLY A 154 -8.37 1.30 -9.36
C GLY A 154 -7.70 2.07 -8.21
N ILE A 155 -6.43 1.78 -7.94
CA ILE A 155 -5.64 2.50 -6.93
C ILE A 155 -5.42 3.95 -7.32
N VAL A 156 -5.06 4.22 -8.58
CA VAL A 156 -4.88 5.61 -9.07
C VAL A 156 -6.16 6.42 -8.91
N ARG A 157 -7.30 5.83 -9.28
CA ARG A 157 -8.61 6.46 -9.09
C ARG A 157 -8.92 6.72 -7.62
N ALA A 158 -8.62 5.77 -6.73
CA ALA A 158 -8.85 5.93 -5.30
C ALA A 158 -8.02 7.07 -4.69
N ILE A 159 -6.74 7.19 -5.07
CA ILE A 159 -5.87 8.27 -4.58
C ILE A 159 -6.29 9.63 -5.14
N THR A 160 -6.60 9.69 -6.43
CA THR A 160 -6.79 10.98 -7.12
C THR A 160 -8.23 11.49 -7.08
N GLY A 161 -9.19 10.61 -6.73
CA GLY A 161 -10.61 10.90 -6.83
C GLY A 161 -11.10 11.14 -8.27
N SER A 162 -10.25 10.94 -9.28
CA SER A 162 -10.52 11.30 -10.67
C SER A 162 -10.57 10.08 -11.60
N GLU A 163 -11.56 10.05 -12.49
CA GLU A 163 -11.60 9.10 -13.59
C GLU A 163 -10.69 9.50 -14.76
N GLU A 164 -10.24 10.76 -14.83
CA GLU A 164 -9.54 11.32 -15.98
C GLU A 164 -8.12 10.76 -16.15
N LEU A 165 -7.44 10.42 -15.06
CA LEU A 165 -6.12 9.76 -15.11
C LEU A 165 -6.22 8.28 -15.56
N VAL A 166 -7.44 7.74 -15.71
CA VAL A 166 -7.71 6.42 -16.28
C VAL A 166 -8.04 6.52 -17.78
N VAL A 167 -8.44 7.70 -18.26
CA VAL A 167 -8.91 7.89 -19.64
C VAL A 167 -8.09 8.95 -20.36
N TRP A 168 -7.02 8.50 -21.03
CA TRP A 168 -6.60 9.08 -22.30
C TRP A 168 -6.57 7.95 -23.34
N SER A 169 -7.75 7.44 -23.66
CA SER A 169 -7.99 6.73 -24.92
C SER A 169 -8.76 7.69 -25.82
N GLN A 170 -8.08 8.18 -26.86
CA GLN A 170 -8.63 8.96 -27.99
C GLN A 170 -9.01 10.42 -27.73
N SER A 171 -8.05 11.33 -27.82
CA SER A 171 -8.21 12.66 -28.41
C SER A 171 -6.83 13.26 -28.67
N GLY A 172 -6.44 13.40 -29.94
CA GLY A 172 -5.23 14.16 -30.31
C GLY A 172 -4.36 13.53 -31.39
N HIS A 173 -4.87 13.43 -32.62
CA HIS A 173 -4.03 13.56 -33.81
C HIS A 173 -4.54 14.74 -34.64
N PRO A 174 -3.65 15.42 -35.38
CA PRO A 174 -3.63 16.86 -35.53
C PRO A 174 -4.59 17.34 -36.61
N GLU A 175 -5.30 18.46 -36.37
CA GLU A 175 -5.82 19.26 -37.46
C GLU A 175 -4.68 20.14 -37.99
N SER A 176 -4.02 19.64 -39.02
CA SER A 176 -3.35 20.46 -40.01
C SER A 176 -4.42 21.17 -40.85
N ARG A 177 -4.50 22.49 -40.76
CA ARG A 177 -4.80 23.38 -41.89
C ARG A 177 -4.12 24.72 -41.70
#